data_AF-A0A2D1SU67-F1
#
_entry.id   AF-A0A2D1SU67-F1
#
_cell.length_a   1.000
_cell.length_b   1.000
_cell.length_c   1.000
_cell.angle_alpha   90.00
_cell.angle_beta   90.00
_cell.angle_gamma   90.00
#
_symmetry.space_group_name_H-M   'P 1'
#
loop_
_entity.id
_entity.type
_entity.pdbx_description
1 polymer ?
#
loop_
_entity_poly.entity_id
_entity_poly.type
_entity_poly.pdbx_seq_one_letter_code
_entity_poly.pdbx_strand_id
1 'polypeptide(L)'
;MKEFEKIHILSQELIPVFDELEDASKNIILEHIEICKNCHSLYVNQLNDEDYSIPVQDKEQIEMKPLKKLVQFNRSLKGMLFVIRGALLFFILGISFIFYNWELSSDAAVEFIKNTLFLFYFPSTIFLNLFTLVFFNQKWVWLAILFDLIIILFLDTFISILI
;
A
#
# COMPACT_ATOMS: atom_id res chain seq x y z
N MET A 1 39.12 2.89 4.77
CA MET A 1 38.77 1.91 3.71
C MET A 1 37.66 0.94 4.13
N LYS A 2 37.78 0.19 5.24
CA LYS A 2 36.75 -0.81 5.63
C LYS A 2 35.34 -0.27 5.91
N GLU A 3 35.19 0.93 6.47
CA GLU A 3 33.86 1.50 6.75
C GLU A 3 33.12 1.96 5.48
N PHE A 4 33.84 2.58 4.55
CA PHE A 4 33.25 3.04 3.30
C PHE A 4 32.76 1.86 2.45
N GLU A 5 33.48 0.73 2.49
CA GLU A 5 33.11 -0.52 1.83
C GLU A 5 31.90 -1.20 2.50
N LYS A 6 31.80 -1.14 3.84
CA LYS A 6 30.61 -1.60 4.57
C LYS A 6 29.37 -0.77 4.21
N ILE A 7 29.49 0.56 4.20
CA ILE A 7 28.39 1.47 3.83
C ILE A 7 28.00 1.25 2.37
N HIS A 8 28.97 0.99 1.49
CA HIS A 8 28.71 0.69 0.08
C HIS A 8 27.84 -0.55 -0.10
N ILE A 9 28.22 -1.68 0.52
CA ILE A 9 27.45 -2.93 0.45
C ILE A 9 26.06 -2.74 1.06
N LEU A 10 25.98 -2.08 2.23
CA LEU A 10 24.71 -1.82 2.91
C LEU A 10 23.79 -0.96 2.05
N SER A 11 24.31 0.10 1.42
CA SER A 11 23.55 0.97 0.54
C SER A 11 23.02 0.21 -0.68
N GLN A 12 23.83 -0.65 -1.30
CA GLN A 12 23.38 -1.50 -2.41
C GLN A 12 22.24 -2.46 -2.00
N GLU A 13 22.23 -2.91 -0.76
CA GLU A 13 21.16 -3.79 -0.24
C GLU A 13 19.88 -3.05 0.14
N LEU A 14 20.03 -1.81 0.57
CA LEU A 14 18.94 -1.00 1.10
C LEU A 14 18.27 -0.11 0.05
N ILE A 15 18.96 0.24 -1.04
CA ILE A 15 18.39 0.99 -2.18
C ILE A 15 17.08 0.35 -2.68
N PRO A 16 16.99 -0.98 -2.92
CA PRO A 16 15.75 -1.65 -3.34
C PRO A 16 14.55 -1.47 -2.39
N VAL A 17 14.79 -1.21 -1.11
CA VAL A 17 13.76 -1.01 -0.07
C VAL A 17 13.69 0.45 0.39
N PHE A 18 14.34 1.37 -0.32
CA PHE A 18 14.61 2.73 0.15
C PHE A 18 13.38 3.44 0.70
N ASP A 19 12.23 3.37 0.01
CA ASP A 19 10.99 4.03 0.43
C ASP A 19 10.43 3.51 1.77
N GLU A 20 10.72 2.27 2.11
CA GLU A 20 10.23 1.61 3.33
C GLU A 20 11.14 1.85 4.54
N LEU A 21 12.33 2.42 4.33
CA LEU A 21 13.29 2.73 5.39
C LEU A 21 12.85 3.92 6.25
N GLU A 22 13.30 3.90 7.50
CA GLU A 22 13.23 5.03 8.42
C GLU A 22 14.09 6.20 7.92
N ASP A 23 13.69 7.42 8.29
CA ASP A 23 14.32 8.65 7.80
C ASP A 23 15.81 8.72 8.15
N ALA A 24 16.23 8.16 9.30
CA ALA A 24 17.63 8.08 9.69
C ALA A 24 18.46 7.22 8.70
N SER A 25 17.96 6.05 8.33
CA SER A 25 18.62 5.14 7.38
C SER A 25 18.61 5.71 5.96
N LYS A 26 17.53 6.41 5.57
CA LYS A 26 17.44 7.11 4.28
C LYS A 26 18.53 8.17 4.15
N ASN A 27 18.73 8.98 5.19
CA ASN A 27 19.75 10.05 5.18
C ASN A 27 21.16 9.49 4.98
N ILE A 28 21.51 8.41 5.68
CA ILE A 28 22.84 7.77 5.55
C ILE A 28 23.06 7.25 4.11
N ILE A 29 22.03 6.68 3.49
CA ILE A 29 22.12 6.17 2.12
C ILE A 29 22.22 7.32 1.12
N LEU A 30 21.47 8.41 1.30
CA LEU A 30 21.53 9.61 0.45
C LEU A 30 22.91 10.26 0.50
N GLU A 31 23.47 10.43 1.70
CA GLU A 31 24.84 10.92 1.89
C GLU A 31 25.86 10.03 1.16
N HIS A 32 25.69 8.71 1.19
CA HIS A 32 26.55 7.81 0.44
C HIS A 32 26.35 7.90 -1.08
N ILE A 33 25.11 8.04 -1.55
CA ILE A 33 24.76 8.17 -2.97
C ILE A 33 25.40 9.41 -3.59
N GLU A 34 25.45 10.54 -2.87
CA GLU A 34 26.09 11.78 -3.34
C GLU A 34 27.58 11.58 -3.68
N ILE A 35 28.24 10.67 -2.98
CA ILE A 35 29.68 10.44 -3.09
C ILE A 35 30.00 9.21 -3.96
N CYS A 36 29.10 8.23 -4.01
CA CYS A 36 29.32 6.96 -4.70
C CYS A 36 28.53 6.86 -6.01
N LYS A 37 29.24 7.01 -7.15
CA LYS A 37 28.66 6.91 -8.50
C LYS A 37 27.89 5.60 -8.75
N ASN A 38 28.37 4.48 -8.20
CA ASN A 38 27.73 3.18 -8.38
C ASN A 38 26.37 3.10 -7.66
N CYS A 39 26.33 3.53 -6.39
CA CYS A 39 25.08 3.63 -5.63
C CYS A 39 24.12 4.67 -6.23
N HIS A 40 24.65 5.78 -6.76
CA HIS A 40 23.85 6.76 -7.50
C HIS A 40 23.20 6.15 -8.74
N SER A 41 23.95 5.41 -9.56
CA SER A 41 23.37 4.74 -10.73
C SER A 41 22.30 3.71 -10.35
N LEU A 42 22.50 2.93 -9.28
CA LEU A 42 21.51 1.96 -8.79
C LEU A 42 20.22 2.65 -8.31
N TYR A 43 20.35 3.77 -7.60
CA TYR A 43 19.22 4.55 -7.10
C TYR A 43 18.42 5.20 -8.24
N VAL A 44 19.11 5.84 -9.21
CA VAL A 44 18.45 6.44 -10.38
C VAL A 44 17.76 5.39 -11.24
N ASN A 45 18.39 4.23 -11.44
CA ASN A 45 17.80 3.13 -12.21
C ASN A 45 16.55 2.56 -11.52
N GLN A 46 16.47 2.62 -10.18
CA GLN A 46 15.27 2.21 -9.45
C GLN A 46 14.14 3.23 -9.53
N LEU A 47 14.47 4.53 -9.60
CA LEU A 47 13.47 5.59 -9.77
C LEU A 47 12.87 5.60 -11.17
N ASN A 48 13.68 5.27 -12.19
CA ASN A 48 13.29 5.27 -13.59
C ASN A 48 12.84 3.87 -14.06
N ASP A 49 11.84 3.27 -13.42
CA ASP A 49 11.31 1.91 -13.72
C ASP A 49 10.61 1.82 -15.10
N GLU A 50 11.28 2.28 -16.16
CA GLU A 50 10.98 2.09 -17.58
C GLU A 50 12.27 1.59 -18.29
N ASP A 51 12.38 0.28 -18.39
CA ASP A 51 13.00 -0.47 -19.49
C ASP A 51 14.28 0.12 -20.11
N TYR A 52 15.44 -0.14 -19.51
CA TYR A 52 16.70 -0.19 -20.27
C TYR A 52 17.61 -1.32 -19.80
N SER A 53 17.98 -2.14 -20.77
CA SER A 53 18.92 -3.25 -20.66
C SER A 53 20.29 -2.74 -20.23
N ILE A 54 20.78 -3.23 -19.09
CA ILE A 54 22.17 -3.07 -18.67
C ILE A 54 23.05 -3.68 -19.77
N PRO A 55 23.99 -2.95 -20.40
CA PRO A 55 24.91 -3.56 -21.34
C PRO A 55 25.75 -4.58 -20.57
N VAL A 56 25.70 -5.81 -21.07
CA VAL A 56 26.38 -6.99 -20.55
C VAL A 56 27.87 -6.69 -20.32
N GLN A 57 28.25 -6.52 -19.07
CA GLN A 57 29.62 -6.78 -18.62
C GLN A 57 29.58 -7.87 -17.56
N ASP A 58 29.91 -9.07 -18.03
CA ASP A 58 30.35 -10.27 -17.33
C ASP A 58 29.86 -10.56 -15.91
N LYS A 59 28.95 -11.55 -15.86
CA LYS A 59 28.95 -12.68 -14.91
C LYS A 59 29.48 -12.39 -13.50
N GLU A 60 28.62 -11.83 -12.67
CA GLU A 60 28.29 -12.53 -11.43
C GLU A 60 26.77 -12.68 -11.40
N GLN A 61 26.30 -13.87 -11.08
CA GLN A 61 24.89 -14.12 -10.86
C GLN A 61 24.39 -13.08 -9.85
N ILE A 62 23.65 -12.08 -10.32
CA ILE A 62 22.87 -11.22 -9.45
C ILE A 62 21.75 -12.13 -8.94
N GLU A 63 22.06 -12.98 -7.96
CA GLU A 63 21.07 -13.65 -7.13
C GLU A 63 20.09 -12.56 -6.71
N MET A 64 18.85 -12.68 -7.17
CA MET A 64 17.81 -11.74 -6.79
C MET A 64 17.75 -11.71 -5.26
N LYS A 65 18.33 -10.66 -4.67
CA LYS A 65 18.49 -10.54 -3.23
C LYS A 65 17.13 -10.70 -2.55
N PRO A 66 17.04 -11.45 -1.44
CA PRO A 66 15.79 -11.79 -0.75
C PRO A 66 14.93 -10.56 -0.40
N LEU A 67 15.56 -9.39 -0.27
CA LEU A 67 14.91 -8.11 0.05
C LEU A 67 13.95 -7.63 -1.05
N LYS A 68 14.26 -7.81 -2.34
CA LYS A 68 13.35 -7.38 -3.43
C LYS A 68 12.04 -8.18 -3.43
N LYS A 69 12.12 -9.49 -3.11
CA LYS A 69 10.95 -10.35 -2.94
C LYS A 69 10.12 -9.93 -1.73
N LEU A 70 10.75 -9.48 -0.64
CA LEU A 70 10.06 -8.93 0.52
C LEU A 70 9.29 -7.66 0.18
N VAL A 71 9.87 -6.73 -0.59
CA VAL A 71 9.16 -5.51 -1.03
C VAL A 71 7.97 -5.85 -1.91
N GLN A 72 8.15 -6.77 -2.85
CA GLN A 72 7.05 -7.22 -3.71
C GLN A 72 5.95 -7.89 -2.88
N PHE A 73 6.31 -8.70 -1.88
CA PHE A 73 5.36 -9.30 -0.96
C PHE A 73 4.60 -8.24 -0.15
N ASN A 74 5.30 -7.24 0.40
CA ASN A 74 4.70 -6.14 1.15
C ASN A 74 3.73 -5.34 0.27
N ARG A 75 4.15 -4.99 -0.96
CA ARG A 75 3.30 -4.31 -1.95
C ARG A 75 2.08 -5.12 -2.34
N SER A 76 2.24 -6.43 -2.53
CA SER A 76 1.14 -7.36 -2.82
C SER A 76 0.14 -7.42 -1.64
N LEU A 77 0.65 -7.49 -0.41
CA LEU A 77 -0.17 -7.50 0.80
C LEU A 77 -0.98 -6.19 0.94
N LYS A 78 -0.36 -5.03 0.68
CA LYS A 78 -1.04 -3.72 0.65
C LYS A 78 -2.17 -3.74 -0.38
N GLY A 79 -1.87 -4.15 -1.61
CA GLY A 79 -2.85 -4.23 -2.70
C GLY A 79 -4.01 -5.17 -2.36
N MET A 80 -3.72 -6.35 -1.80
CA MET A 80 -4.72 -7.32 -1.38
C MET A 80 -5.69 -6.73 -0.36
N LEU A 81 -5.22 -5.96 0.63
CA LEU A 81 -6.09 -5.32 1.62
C LEU A 81 -7.00 -4.25 1.02
N PHE A 82 -6.53 -3.50 0.03
CA PHE A 82 -7.39 -2.57 -0.70
C PHE A 82 -8.45 -3.31 -1.52
N VAL A 83 -8.07 -4.40 -2.19
CA VAL A 83 -9.01 -5.24 -2.95
C VAL A 83 -10.08 -5.84 -2.04
N ILE A 84 -9.70 -6.33 -0.85
CA ILE A 84 -10.65 -6.87 0.12
C ILE A 84 -11.66 -5.79 0.56
N ARG A 85 -11.19 -4.57 0.87
CA ARG A 85 -12.07 -3.45 1.23
C ARG A 85 -13.06 -3.12 0.11
N GLY A 86 -12.56 -3.01 -1.12
CA GLY A 86 -13.39 -2.74 -2.30
C GLY A 86 -14.42 -3.85 -2.55
N ALA A 87 -14.01 -5.12 -2.45
CA ALA A 87 -14.91 -6.26 -2.59
C ALA A 87 -15.99 -6.28 -1.50
N LEU A 88 -15.64 -5.91 -0.27
CA LEU A 88 -16.58 -5.84 0.85
C LEU A 88 -17.63 -4.75 0.63
N LEU A 89 -17.21 -3.56 0.16
CA LEU A 89 -18.15 -2.50 -0.22
C LEU A 89 -19.04 -2.92 -1.38
N PHE A 90 -18.45 -3.51 -2.42
CA PHE A 90 -19.21 -3.98 -3.58
C PHE A 90 -20.24 -5.03 -3.18
N PHE A 91 -19.87 -5.94 -2.27
CA PHE A 91 -20.77 -6.96 -1.74
C PHE A 91 -21.92 -6.35 -0.93
N ILE A 92 -21.64 -5.39 -0.05
CA ILE A 92 -22.66 -4.68 0.73
C ILE A 92 -23.62 -3.95 -0.20
N LEU A 93 -23.09 -3.18 -1.15
CA LEU A 93 -23.92 -2.44 -2.11
C LEU A 93 -24.74 -3.40 -2.99
N GLY A 94 -24.15 -4.51 -3.44
CA GLY A 94 -24.83 -5.51 -4.25
C GLY A 94 -25.97 -6.21 -3.50
N ILE A 95 -25.74 -6.62 -2.24
CA ILE A 95 -26.80 -7.17 -1.38
C ILE A 95 -27.88 -6.14 -1.17
N SER A 96 -27.50 -4.91 -0.83
CA SER A 96 -28.48 -3.86 -0.61
C SER A 96 -29.30 -3.57 -1.87
N PHE A 97 -28.71 -3.61 -3.06
CA PHE A 97 -29.43 -3.43 -4.32
C PHE A 97 -30.41 -4.58 -4.63
N ILE A 98 -30.03 -5.83 -4.34
CA ILE A 98 -30.84 -7.03 -4.63
C ILE A 98 -32.00 -7.19 -3.64
N PHE A 99 -31.74 -6.97 -2.35
CA PHE A 99 -32.72 -7.22 -1.29
C PHE A 99 -33.59 -6.00 -0.98
N TYR A 100 -33.22 -4.82 -1.45
CA TYR A 100 -34.06 -3.65 -1.29
C TYR A 100 -35.27 -3.72 -2.22
N ASN A 101 -36.45 -3.47 -1.66
CA ASN A 101 -37.66 -3.31 -2.45
C ASN A 101 -37.70 -1.88 -3.01
N TRP A 102 -37.37 -1.76 -4.30
CA TRP A 102 -37.33 -0.50 -5.07
C TRP A 102 -38.66 0.26 -5.14
N GLU A 103 -39.76 -0.33 -4.67
CA GLU A 103 -41.04 0.36 -4.51
C GLU A 103 -41.08 1.30 -3.29
N LEU A 104 -40.10 1.21 -2.37
CA LEU A 104 -39.96 2.15 -1.25
C LEU A 104 -39.24 3.45 -1.67
N SER A 105 -39.33 4.49 -0.83
CA SER A 105 -38.68 5.78 -1.06
C SER A 105 -37.15 5.70 -1.03
N SER A 106 -36.48 6.58 -1.80
CA SER A 106 -35.02 6.73 -1.82
C SER A 106 -34.40 6.84 -0.44
N ASP A 107 -35.06 7.54 0.50
CA ASP A 107 -34.59 7.73 1.86
C ASP A 107 -34.50 6.41 2.64
N ALA A 108 -35.49 5.52 2.45
CA ALA A 108 -35.48 4.20 3.06
C ALA A 108 -34.39 3.29 2.46
N ALA A 109 -34.03 3.49 1.19
CA ALA A 109 -32.92 2.78 0.55
C ALA A 109 -31.58 3.17 1.17
N VAL A 110 -31.35 4.47 1.34
CA VAL A 110 -30.14 5.02 1.95
C VAL A 110 -30.00 4.53 3.39
N GLU A 111 -31.09 4.54 4.17
CA GLU A 111 -31.09 4.03 5.55
C GLU A 111 -30.79 2.53 5.62
N PHE A 112 -31.35 1.73 4.71
CA PHE A 112 -31.06 0.30 4.64
C PHE A 112 -29.58 0.03 4.32
N ILE A 113 -29.01 0.74 3.35
CA ILE A 113 -27.59 0.61 3.00
C ILE A 113 -26.71 1.02 4.17
N LYS A 114 -27.05 2.12 4.87
CA LYS A 114 -26.32 2.60 6.05
C LYS A 114 -26.31 1.57 7.18
N ASN A 115 -27.45 0.97 7.48
CA ASN A 115 -27.55 -0.06 8.51
C ASN A 115 -26.76 -1.33 8.13
N THR A 116 -26.82 -1.72 6.86
CA THR A 116 -26.04 -2.86 6.33
C THR A 116 -24.54 -2.57 6.40
N LEU A 117 -24.12 -1.36 6.04
CA LEU A 117 -22.73 -0.90 6.16
C LEU A 117 -22.27 -0.96 7.62
N PHE A 118 -23.05 -0.41 8.55
CA PHE A 118 -22.67 -0.43 9.96
C PHE A 118 -22.58 -1.86 10.52
N LEU A 119 -23.46 -2.76 10.10
CA LEU A 119 -23.47 -4.14 10.58
C LEU A 119 -22.28 -4.97 10.04
N PHE A 120 -21.94 -4.80 8.77
CA PHE A 120 -20.94 -5.67 8.11
C PHE A 120 -19.60 -4.98 7.88
N TYR A 121 -19.58 -3.72 7.44
CA TYR A 121 -18.36 -3.01 7.10
C TYR A 121 -17.59 -2.58 8.35
N PHE A 122 -18.28 -2.06 9.37
CA PHE A 122 -17.64 -1.56 10.59
C PHE A 122 -16.81 -2.62 11.34
N PRO A 123 -17.35 -3.80 11.72
CA PRO A 123 -16.53 -4.84 12.36
C PRO A 123 -15.42 -5.36 11.44
N SER A 124 -15.68 -5.45 10.13
CA SER A 124 -14.67 -5.90 9.17
C SER A 124 -13.50 -4.92 9.04
N THR A 125 -13.76 -3.62 9.02
CA THR A 125 -12.71 -2.61 8.95
C THR A 125 -11.87 -2.56 10.22
N ILE A 126 -12.47 -2.77 11.40
CA ILE A 126 -11.69 -2.92 12.65
C ILE A 126 -10.70 -4.09 12.51
N PHE A 127 -11.16 -5.24 12.03
CA PHE A 127 -10.29 -6.40 11.82
C PHE A 127 -9.18 -6.13 10.79
N LEU A 128 -9.52 -5.51 9.66
CA LEU A 128 -8.55 -5.15 8.62
C LEU A 128 -7.55 -4.10 9.11
N ASN A 129 -7.95 -3.18 9.98
CA ASN A 129 -7.06 -2.18 10.58
C ASN A 129 -6.13 -2.80 11.62
N LEU A 130 -6.58 -3.77 12.42
CA LEU A 130 -5.71 -4.56 13.28
C LEU A 130 -4.65 -5.30 12.46
N PHE A 131 -5.05 -5.93 11.36
CA PHE A 131 -4.10 -6.57 10.45
C PHE A 131 -3.14 -5.53 9.86
N THR A 132 -3.64 -4.36 9.45
CA THR A 132 -2.80 -3.29 8.90
C THR A 132 -1.77 -2.80 9.92
N LEU A 133 -2.14 -2.73 11.20
CA LEU A 133 -1.26 -2.33 12.29
C LEU A 133 -0.10 -3.32 12.50
N VAL A 134 -0.35 -4.63 12.35
CA VAL A 134 0.67 -5.66 12.54
C VAL A 134 1.67 -5.70 11.39
N PHE A 135 1.21 -5.49 10.16
CA PHE A 135 2.02 -5.73 8.96
C PHE A 135 2.60 -4.48 8.29
N PHE A 136 2.13 -3.27 8.60
CA PHE A 136 2.59 -2.05 7.93
C PHE A 136 3.00 -0.93 8.87
N ASN A 137 3.77 0.00 8.32
CA ASN A 137 4.22 1.20 9.02
C ASN A 137 3.05 2.07 9.47
N GLN A 138 3.24 2.81 10.57
CA GLN A 138 2.22 3.67 11.19
C GLN A 138 1.54 4.64 10.21
N LYS A 139 2.27 5.15 9.20
CA LYS A 139 1.72 6.02 8.15
C LYS A 139 0.57 5.35 7.37
N TRP A 140 0.69 4.06 7.05
CA TRP A 140 -0.33 3.30 6.33
C TRP A 140 -1.54 2.98 7.19
N VAL A 141 -1.33 2.73 8.47
CA VAL A 141 -2.41 2.51 9.44
C VAL A 141 -3.31 3.74 9.53
N TRP A 142 -2.71 4.94 9.67
CA TRP A 142 -3.46 6.18 9.69
C TRP A 142 -4.23 6.44 8.39
N LEU A 143 -3.62 6.15 7.24
CA LEU A 143 -4.28 6.29 5.95
C LEU A 143 -5.48 5.33 5.81
N ALA A 144 -5.33 4.08 6.25
CA ALA A 144 -6.40 3.09 6.24
C ALA A 144 -7.57 3.49 7.16
N ILE A 145 -7.27 3.94 8.38
CA ILE A 145 -8.28 4.43 9.33
C ILE A 145 -9.03 5.63 8.75
N LEU A 146 -8.31 6.59 8.17
CA LEU A 146 -8.92 7.77 7.56
C LEU A 146 -9.85 7.39 6.41
N PHE A 147 -9.41 6.48 5.53
CA PHE A 147 -10.20 5.97 4.42
C PHE A 147 -11.48 5.27 4.90
N ASP A 148 -11.36 4.35 5.86
CA ASP A 148 -12.51 3.61 6.40
C ASP A 148 -13.50 4.57 7.11
N LEU A 149 -13.01 5.61 7.79
CA LEU A 149 -13.83 6.63 8.45
C LEU A 149 -14.58 7.49 7.44
N ILE A 150 -13.93 7.90 6.34
CA ILE A 150 -14.59 8.63 5.24
C ILE A 150 -15.75 7.81 4.69
N ILE A 151 -15.54 6.51 4.49
CA ILE A 151 -16.60 5.63 3.99
C ILE A 151 -17.76 5.55 5.00
N ILE A 152 -17.47 5.30 6.28
CA ILE A 152 -18.53 5.18 7.29
C ILE A 152 -19.34 6.47 7.43
N LEU A 153 -18.70 7.63 7.34
CA LEU A 153 -19.36 8.92 7.56
C LEU A 153 -20.01 9.53 6.32
N PHE A 154 -19.47 9.30 5.12
CA PHE A 154 -19.90 10.01 3.90
C PHE A 154 -20.55 9.11 2.85
N LEU A 155 -20.59 7.79 3.04
CA LEU A 155 -21.18 6.89 2.05
C LEU A 155 -22.66 7.16 1.81
N ASP A 156 -23.42 7.55 2.85
CA ASP A 156 -24.82 7.94 2.69
C ASP A 156 -24.99 9.15 1.75
N THR A 157 -24.12 10.15 1.89
CA THR A 157 -24.08 11.33 1.04
C THR A 157 -23.71 10.97 -0.40
N PHE A 158 -22.72 10.08 -0.60
CA PHE A 158 -22.35 9.61 -1.95
C PHE A 158 -23.49 8.85 -2.63
N ILE A 159 -24.18 7.97 -1.91
CA ILE A 159 -25.30 7.19 -2.44
C ILE A 159 -26.49 8.10 -2.74
N SER A 160 -26.81 9.05 -1.86
CA SER A 160 -27.91 10.00 -2.06
C SER A 160 -27.71 10.93 -3.26
N ILE A 161 -26.48 11.14 -3.73
CA ILE A 161 -26.20 11.89 -4.96
C ILE A 161 -26.38 11.01 -6.21
N LEU A 162 -26.21 9.70 -6.06
CA LEU A 162 -26.22 8.72 -7.16
C LEU A 162 -27.61 8.15 -7.47
N ILE A 163 -28.52 8.14 -6.49
CA ILE A 163 -29.91 7.66 -6.59
C ILE A 163 -30.84 8.86 -6.68
#